data_AF-A0A6A3WRG2-F1
#
_entry.id   AF-A0A6A3WRG2-F1
#
_cell.length_a   1.000
_cell.length_b   1.000
_cell.length_c   1.000
_cell.angle_alpha   90.00
_cell.angle_beta   90.00
_cell.angle_gamma   90.00
#
_symmetry.space_group_name_H-M   'P 1'
#
loop_
_entity.id
_entity.type
_entity.pdbx_description
1 polymer ?
#
loop_
_entity_poly.entity_id
_entity_poly.type
_entity_poly.pdbx_seq_one_letter_code
_entity_poly.pdbx_strand_id
1 'polypeptide(L)'
;MSSLGGCTNSGEIFWRMEDKQVVSLLLDEWFREPSPNSINVRAKKKSILMGSPGIGKSTLLCVMVFHLVFKHKKNVLVYRRLTKFEEENCLFYLGYEAGKVMQFLVQRCKAPNAINIYEELIRQHGISNVWLLLDGFRYQDIPEGVRTFKMLTTSQQVDLKSQERTDAYCCLLPCWSKQDLCSMGILIYKFAT
;
A
#
# COMPACT_ATOMS: atom_id res chain seq x y z
N MET A 1 -15.95 22.92 -1.40
CA MET A 1 -15.79 21.53 -1.90
C MET A 1 -15.69 20.54 -0.73
N SER A 2 -16.65 20.56 0.20
CA SER A 2 -16.66 19.76 1.43
C SER A 2 -17.59 18.54 1.38
N SER A 3 -18.24 18.27 0.24
CA SER A 3 -19.29 17.25 0.09
C SER A 3 -18.90 16.03 -0.76
N LEU A 4 -17.67 15.93 -1.28
CA LEU A 4 -17.24 14.84 -2.17
C LEU A 4 -16.49 13.70 -1.47
N GLY A 5 -16.75 13.49 -0.18
CA GLY A 5 -16.11 12.43 0.61
C GLY A 5 -17.14 11.66 1.44
N GLY A 6 -17.88 10.75 0.81
CA GLY A 6 -18.76 9.79 1.48
C GLY A 6 -18.67 8.43 0.81
N CYS A 7 -18.84 7.36 1.59
CA CYS A 7 -19.08 6.04 1.02
C CYS A 7 -20.38 6.10 0.20
N THR A 8 -20.46 5.34 -0.89
CA THR A 8 -21.73 5.06 -1.57
C THR A 8 -22.76 4.58 -0.54
N ASN A 9 -24.04 4.92 -0.73
CA ASN A 9 -25.11 4.40 0.12
C ASN A 9 -25.18 2.86 0.10
N SER A 10 -24.60 2.21 -0.93
CA SER A 10 -24.46 0.76 -1.05
C SER A 10 -23.19 0.18 -0.39
N GLY A 11 -22.23 1.02 0.02
CA GLY A 11 -20.90 0.57 0.46
C GLY A 11 -20.05 -0.02 -0.67
N GLU A 12 -20.50 0.05 -1.92
CA GLU A 12 -19.75 -0.39 -3.09
C GLU A 12 -18.58 0.54 -3.38
N ILE A 13 -17.40 -0.05 -3.59
CA ILE A 13 -16.22 0.66 -4.05
C ILE A 13 -16.15 0.50 -5.57
N PHE A 14 -16.16 1.62 -6.30
CA PHE A 14 -15.97 1.61 -7.75
C PHE A 14 -14.48 1.61 -8.07
N TRP A 15 -14.04 0.54 -8.72
CA TRP A 15 -12.66 0.37 -9.18
C TRP A 15 -12.59 0.57 -10.68
N ARG A 16 -11.52 1.22 -11.15
CA ARG A 16 -11.20 1.18 -12.57
C ARG A 16 -10.74 -0.21 -12.97
N MET A 17 -10.91 -0.54 -14.24
CA MET A 17 -10.41 -1.81 -14.77
C MET A 17 -8.88 -1.90 -14.60
N GLU A 18 -8.19 -0.79 -14.78
CA GLU A 18 -6.74 -0.68 -14.64
C GLU A 18 -6.31 -0.83 -13.17
N ASP A 19 -7.08 -0.31 -12.20
CA ASP A 19 -6.78 -0.52 -10.78
C ASP A 19 -6.90 -2.01 -10.41
N LYS A 20 -7.89 -2.71 -10.99
CA LYS A 20 -8.04 -4.16 -10.83
C LYS A 20 -6.86 -4.91 -11.44
N GLN A 21 -6.37 -4.49 -12.61
CA GLN A 21 -5.18 -5.09 -13.24
C GLN A 21 -3.93 -4.89 -12.38
N VAL A 22 -3.71 -3.69 -11.84
CA VAL A 22 -2.61 -3.42 -10.91
C VAL A 22 -2.70 -4.32 -9.68
N VAL A 23 -3.88 -4.41 -9.04
CA VAL A 23 -4.07 -5.28 -7.87
C VAL A 23 -3.88 -6.75 -8.21
N SER A 24 -4.43 -7.22 -9.33
CA SER A 24 -4.23 -8.61 -9.78
C SER A 24 -2.75 -8.91 -9.93
N LEU A 25 -2.01 -8.06 -10.64
CA LEU A 25 -0.57 -8.22 -10.82
C LEU A 25 0.18 -8.27 -9.48
N LEU A 26 -0.18 -7.41 -8.52
CA LEU A 26 0.44 -7.41 -7.19
C LEU A 26 0.13 -8.71 -6.42
N LEU A 27 -1.13 -9.12 -6.37
CA LEU A 27 -1.55 -10.32 -5.64
C LEU A 27 -1.00 -11.60 -6.27
N ASP A 28 -1.09 -11.71 -7.59
CA ASP A 28 -0.54 -12.84 -8.34
C ASP A 28 0.94 -12.97 -8.01
N GLU A 29 1.73 -11.90 -8.11
CA GLU A 29 3.16 -11.97 -7.86
C GLU A 29 3.54 -12.22 -6.39
N TRP A 30 2.73 -11.74 -5.45
CA TRP A 30 2.98 -11.95 -4.02
C TRP A 30 2.66 -13.35 -3.53
N PHE A 31 1.67 -14.02 -4.15
CA PHE A 31 1.15 -15.30 -3.68
C PHE A 31 1.27 -16.44 -4.70
N ARG A 32 1.85 -16.20 -5.89
CA ARG A 32 2.08 -17.26 -6.87
C ARG A 32 2.89 -18.40 -6.25
N GLU A 33 2.42 -19.62 -6.45
CA GLU A 33 3.22 -20.79 -6.13
C GLU A 33 4.50 -20.81 -6.98
N PRO A 34 5.66 -21.13 -6.38
CA PRO A 34 6.91 -21.21 -7.11
C PRO A 34 6.82 -22.32 -8.17
N SER A 35 7.01 -21.98 -9.44
CA SER A 35 7.15 -23.00 -10.48
C SER A 35 8.54 -23.64 -10.39
N PRO A 36 8.70 -24.94 -10.75
CA PRO A 36 9.99 -25.64 -10.68
C PRO A 36 11.13 -24.96 -11.46
N ASN A 37 10.78 -24.16 -12.47
CA ASN A 37 11.74 -23.43 -13.32
C ASN A 37 11.93 -21.96 -12.89
N SER A 38 11.19 -21.48 -11.89
CA SER A 38 11.35 -20.15 -11.33
C SER A 38 12.00 -20.27 -9.95
N ILE A 39 13.33 -20.27 -9.91
CA ILE A 39 14.09 -20.01 -8.69
C ILE A 39 13.44 -18.81 -8.00
N ASN A 40 13.34 -18.86 -6.67
CA ASN A 40 12.67 -17.99 -5.68
C ASN A 40 12.84 -16.44 -5.79
N VAL A 41 13.19 -15.90 -6.96
CA VAL A 41 13.43 -14.50 -7.29
C VAL A 41 12.16 -13.65 -7.19
N ARG A 42 10.95 -14.22 -7.39
CA ARG A 42 9.68 -13.43 -7.39
C ARG A 42 9.07 -13.18 -6.01
N ALA A 43 9.11 -14.16 -5.10
CA ALA A 43 8.46 -14.03 -3.78
C ALA A 43 9.06 -12.91 -2.89
N LYS A 44 10.32 -12.53 -3.15
CA LYS A 44 11.02 -11.44 -2.43
C LYS A 44 10.85 -10.06 -3.05
N LYS A 45 10.15 -9.95 -4.19
CA LYS A 45 10.07 -8.65 -4.89
C LYS A 45 9.27 -7.63 -4.10
N LYS A 46 9.79 -6.41 -4.12
CA LYS A 46 9.12 -5.21 -3.61
C LYS A 46 8.13 -4.70 -4.64
N SER A 47 7.06 -4.07 -4.20
CA SER A 47 6.11 -3.41 -5.08
C SER A 47 6.15 -1.90 -4.85
N ILE A 48 6.27 -1.13 -5.92
CA ILE A 48 6.35 0.33 -5.89
C ILE A 48 5.21 0.86 -6.73
N LEU A 49 4.22 1.44 -6.06
CA LEU A 49 3.07 2.06 -6.69
C LEU A 49 3.26 3.57 -6.76
N MET A 50 3.46 4.07 -7.97
CA MET A 50 3.61 5.48 -8.29
C MET A 50 2.29 6.09 -8.77
N GLY A 51 2.17 7.41 -8.76
CA GLY A 51 1.01 8.11 -9.32
C GLY A 51 0.91 9.54 -8.80
N SER A 52 0.10 10.39 -9.42
CA SER A 52 -0.04 11.79 -9.02
C SER A 52 -0.60 11.95 -7.59
N PRO A 53 -0.30 13.06 -6.89
CA PRO A 53 -0.91 13.38 -5.60
C PRO A 53 -2.45 13.33 -5.67
N GLY A 54 -3.11 12.81 -4.64
CA GLY A 54 -4.56 12.76 -4.55
C GLY A 54 -5.25 11.63 -5.33
N ILE A 55 -4.53 10.84 -6.13
CA ILE A 55 -5.14 9.82 -7.00
C ILE A 55 -5.57 8.51 -6.29
N GLY A 56 -5.55 8.49 -4.95
CA GLY A 56 -6.05 7.35 -4.17
C GLY A 56 -5.03 6.26 -3.87
N LYS A 57 -3.72 6.49 -4.04
CA LYS A 57 -2.67 5.50 -3.72
C LYS A 57 -2.73 5.01 -2.26
N SER A 58 -2.85 5.94 -1.31
CA SER A 58 -2.95 5.59 0.11
C SER A 58 -4.24 4.82 0.41
N THR A 59 -5.34 5.16 -0.28
CA THR A 59 -6.61 4.41 -0.19
C THR A 59 -6.43 2.98 -0.69
N LEU A 60 -5.78 2.80 -1.85
CA LEU A 60 -5.47 1.48 -2.38
C LEU A 60 -4.58 0.68 -1.42
N LEU A 61 -3.52 1.30 -0.86
CA LEU A 61 -2.68 0.67 0.15
C LEU A 61 -3.52 0.18 1.35
N CYS A 62 -4.45 1.00 1.87
CA CYS A 62 -5.32 0.57 2.95
C CYS A 62 -6.22 -0.62 2.56
N VAL A 63 -6.77 -0.64 1.34
CA VAL A 63 -7.54 -1.81 0.87
C VAL A 63 -6.65 -3.05 0.77
N MET A 64 -5.41 -2.90 0.30
CA MET A 64 -4.43 -3.99 0.29
C MET A 64 -4.11 -4.48 1.70
N VAL A 65 -3.95 -3.60 2.69
CA VAL A 65 -3.75 -3.99 4.11
C VAL A 65 -4.90 -4.89 4.57
N PHE A 66 -6.14 -4.45 4.38
CA PHE A 66 -7.29 -5.24 4.77
C PHE A 66 -7.35 -6.58 4.04
N HIS A 67 -7.10 -6.59 2.73
CA HIS A 67 -7.05 -7.82 1.95
C HIS A 67 -5.99 -8.80 2.50
N LEU A 68 -4.77 -8.32 2.73
CA LEU A 68 -3.66 -9.11 3.24
C LEU A 68 -3.94 -9.71 4.62
N VAL A 69 -4.51 -8.92 5.54
CA VAL A 69 -4.85 -9.39 6.89
C VAL A 69 -6.01 -10.37 6.86
N PHE A 70 -7.11 -10.02 6.20
CA PHE A 70 -8.34 -10.81 6.28
C PHE A 70 -8.30 -12.07 5.41
N LYS A 71 -7.76 -11.99 4.19
CA LYS A 71 -7.69 -13.11 3.24
C LYS A 71 -6.43 -13.95 3.43
N HIS A 72 -5.27 -13.31 3.62
CA HIS A 72 -3.98 -14.00 3.66
C HIS A 72 -3.39 -14.15 5.06
N LYS A 73 -4.08 -13.66 6.11
CA LYS A 73 -3.66 -13.75 7.51
C LYS A 73 -2.23 -13.22 7.75
N LYS A 74 -1.83 -12.20 6.99
CA LYS A 74 -0.55 -11.52 7.17
C LYS A 74 -0.64 -10.46 8.26
N ASN A 75 0.46 -10.27 8.99
CA ASN A 75 0.61 -9.19 9.94
C ASN A 75 1.19 -7.99 9.20
N VAL A 76 0.46 -6.89 9.14
CA VAL A 76 0.81 -5.75 8.29
C VAL A 76 1.12 -4.53 9.14
N LEU A 77 2.33 -4.03 8.99
CA LEU A 77 2.77 -2.76 9.56
C LEU A 77 2.77 -1.72 8.44
N VAL A 78 2.14 -0.57 8.67
CA VAL A 78 2.16 0.55 7.74
C VAL A 78 2.87 1.72 8.38
N TYR A 79 3.91 2.21 7.71
CA TYR A 79 4.60 3.43 8.10
C TYR A 79 4.35 4.51 7.06
N ARG A 80 3.76 5.62 7.49
CA ARG A 80 3.29 6.70 6.61
C ARG A 80 4.01 8.01 6.92
N ARG A 81 4.61 8.60 5.88
CA ARG A 81 5.15 9.94 5.92
C ARG A 81 4.04 10.97 5.78
N LEU A 82 3.94 11.89 6.74
CA LEU A 82 3.07 13.04 6.65
C LEU A 82 3.88 14.23 6.10
N THR A 83 3.28 15.01 5.20
CA THR A 83 4.00 16.03 4.41
C THR A 83 3.80 17.45 4.94
N LYS A 84 2.96 17.65 5.96
CA LYS A 84 2.78 18.96 6.59
C LYS A 84 3.91 19.20 7.60
N PHE A 85 4.42 20.44 7.64
CA PHE A 85 5.63 20.86 8.36
C PHE A 85 5.62 20.59 9.88
N GLU A 86 4.49 20.23 10.48
CA GLU A 86 4.33 19.96 11.92
C GLU A 86 3.88 18.53 12.24
N GLU A 87 3.62 17.72 11.20
CA GLU A 87 3.13 16.35 11.37
C GLU A 87 4.31 15.38 11.34
N GLU A 88 4.58 14.73 12.47
CA GLU A 88 5.48 13.57 12.49
C GLU A 88 4.85 12.42 11.70
N ASN A 89 5.68 11.53 11.16
CA ASN A 89 5.19 10.33 10.49
C ASN A 89 4.27 9.53 11.44
N CYS A 90 3.30 8.82 10.89
CA CYS A 90 2.45 7.94 11.67
C CYS A 90 2.67 6.49 11.30
N LEU A 91 2.35 5.59 12.22
CA LEU A 91 2.52 4.17 12.05
C LEU A 91 1.29 3.46 12.57
N PHE A 92 0.77 2.50 11.82
CA PHE A 92 -0.31 1.64 12.29
C PHE A 92 -0.05 0.19 11.93
N TYR A 93 -0.58 -0.69 12.77
CA TYR A 93 -0.48 -2.12 12.59
C TYR A 93 -1.88 -2.72 12.52
N LEU A 94 -2.02 -3.71 11.64
CA LEU A 94 -3.17 -4.57 11.57
C LEU A 94 -2.67 -6.00 11.35
N GLY A 95 -2.98 -6.90 12.27
CA GLY A 95 -2.51 -8.28 12.23
C GLY A 95 -3.57 -9.27 12.67
N TYR A 96 -3.26 -10.55 12.52
CA TYR A 96 -4.13 -11.65 12.91
C TYR A 96 -3.39 -12.57 13.88
N GLU A 97 -3.78 -12.51 15.16
CA GLU A 97 -3.13 -13.22 16.25
C GLU A 97 -4.17 -14.03 17.02
N ALA A 98 -3.88 -15.33 17.24
CA ALA A 98 -4.75 -16.24 17.99
C ALA A 98 -6.24 -16.22 17.57
N GLY A 99 -6.53 -16.09 16.27
CA GLY A 99 -7.89 -16.08 15.75
C GLY A 99 -8.61 -14.71 15.82
N LYS A 100 -7.92 -13.66 16.28
CA LYS A 100 -8.48 -12.30 16.40
C LYS A 100 -7.66 -11.30 15.61
N VAL A 101 -8.32 -10.23 15.16
CA VAL A 101 -7.65 -9.09 14.55
C VAL A 101 -7.09 -8.19 15.65
N MET A 102 -5.79 -7.94 15.59
CA MET A 102 -5.10 -7.01 16.48
C MET A 102 -4.75 -5.75 15.71
N GLN A 103 -4.90 -4.59 16.37
CA GLN A 103 -4.56 -3.30 15.76
C GLN A 103 -3.97 -2.33 16.79
N PHE A 104 -3.08 -1.46 16.33
CA PHE A 104 -2.67 -0.29 17.09
C PHE A 104 -2.24 0.85 16.16
N LEU A 105 -2.25 2.07 16.69
CA LEU A 105 -1.87 3.29 16.00
C LEU A 105 -0.88 4.09 16.85
N VAL A 106 0.20 4.53 16.23
CA VAL A 106 1.16 5.49 16.76
C VAL A 106 1.07 6.75 15.90
N GLN A 107 0.39 7.76 16.42
CA GLN A 107 0.10 9.01 15.69
C GLN A 107 1.36 9.81 15.36
N ARG A 108 2.37 9.77 16.24
CA ARG A 108 3.64 10.48 16.12
C ARG A 108 4.80 9.50 16.27
N CYS A 109 5.43 9.15 15.16
CA CYS A 109 6.36 8.03 15.06
C CYS A 109 7.63 8.44 14.30
N LYS A 110 8.70 8.69 15.05
CA LYS A 110 10.04 8.90 14.48
C LYS A 110 10.61 7.60 13.92
N ALA A 111 11.51 7.71 12.96
CA ALA A 111 12.10 6.55 12.28
C ALA A 111 12.70 5.50 13.24
N PRO A 112 13.45 5.85 14.31
CA PRO A 112 13.95 4.85 15.25
C PRO A 112 12.83 4.05 15.93
N ASN A 113 11.73 4.70 16.30
CA ASN A 113 10.59 4.02 16.92
C ASN A 113 9.91 3.06 15.93
N ALA A 114 9.76 3.48 14.67
CA ALA A 114 9.19 2.63 13.64
C ALA A 114 10.04 1.38 13.38
N ILE A 115 11.37 1.54 13.36
CA ILE A 115 12.33 0.43 13.20
C ILE A 115 12.21 -0.54 14.38
N ASN A 116 12.24 -0.03 15.62
CA ASN A 116 12.13 -0.88 16.82
C ASN A 116 10.83 -1.68 16.85
N ILE A 117 9.69 -1.05 16.52
CA ILE A 117 8.40 -1.74 16.44
C ILE A 117 8.42 -2.82 15.36
N TYR A 118 8.99 -2.51 14.19
CA TYR A 118 9.07 -3.46 13.09
C TYR A 118 9.95 -4.68 13.42
N GLU A 119 11.12 -4.45 14.01
CA GLU A 119 12.03 -5.51 14.47
C GLU A 119 11.38 -6.38 15.55
N GLU A 120 10.67 -5.78 16.49
CA GLU A 120 9.96 -6.52 17.54
C GLU A 120 8.84 -7.39 16.96
N LEU A 121 8.05 -6.87 16.01
CA LEU A 121 7.04 -7.67 15.31
C LEU A 121 7.69 -8.84 14.53
N ILE A 122 8.82 -8.60 13.86
CA ILE A 122 9.58 -9.65 13.18
C ILE A 122 10.06 -10.71 14.18
N ARG A 123 10.54 -10.30 15.36
CA ARG A 123 11.00 -11.22 16.41
C ARG A 123 9.85 -12.10 16.91
N GLN A 124 8.65 -11.55 17.04
CA GLN A 124 7.47 -12.26 17.54
C GLN A 124 6.83 -13.20 16.50
N HIS A 125 6.76 -12.77 15.24
CA HIS A 125 5.96 -13.47 14.21
C HIS A 125 6.77 -14.03 13.03
N GLY A 126 8.05 -13.68 12.94
CA GLY A 126 8.94 -14.04 11.83
C GLY A 126 8.82 -13.11 10.62
N ILE A 127 9.94 -12.87 9.93
CA ILE A 127 10.05 -11.93 8.81
C ILE A 127 9.13 -12.26 7.62
N SER A 128 8.78 -13.54 7.42
CA SER A 128 7.89 -13.97 6.33
C SER A 128 6.41 -13.66 6.58
N ASN A 129 6.04 -13.37 7.84
CA ASN A 129 4.67 -13.12 8.26
C ASN A 129 4.38 -11.64 8.54
N VAL A 130 5.43 -10.84 8.81
CA VAL A 130 5.31 -9.40 9.00
C VAL A 130 5.62 -8.67 7.71
N TRP A 131 4.63 -7.97 7.16
CA TRP A 131 4.75 -7.21 5.94
C TRP A 131 4.73 -5.72 6.25
N LEU A 132 5.81 -5.04 5.88
CA LEU A 132 5.90 -3.59 6.00
C LEU A 132 5.46 -2.92 4.70
N LEU A 133 4.49 -2.00 4.80
CA LEU A 133 4.07 -1.13 3.70
C LEU A 133 4.41 0.33 4.03
N LEU A 134 4.93 1.05 3.04
CA LEU A 134 5.32 2.44 3.16
C LEU A 134 4.38 3.34 2.35
N ASP A 135 4.00 4.49 2.93
CA ASP A 135 3.16 5.50 2.26
C ASP A 135 3.81 6.88 2.32
N GLY A 136 3.88 7.56 1.17
CA GLY A 136 4.34 8.95 1.08
C GLY A 136 5.86 9.16 1.12
N PHE A 137 6.67 8.10 1.26
CA PHE A 137 8.12 8.22 1.25
C PHE A 137 8.68 8.45 -0.16
N ARG A 138 9.78 9.20 -0.24
CA ARG A 138 10.65 9.21 -1.44
C ARG A 138 11.55 7.98 -1.33
N TYR A 139 11.73 7.24 -2.43
CA TYR A 139 12.48 5.97 -2.40
C TYR A 139 13.88 6.12 -1.79
N GLN A 140 14.59 7.19 -2.16
CA GLN A 140 15.93 7.50 -1.65
C GLN A 140 15.97 7.96 -0.17
N ASP A 141 14.84 8.44 0.37
CA ASP A 141 14.73 8.92 1.76
C ASP A 141 14.28 7.81 2.72
N ILE A 142 14.11 6.56 2.24
CA ILE A 142 13.63 5.46 3.08
C ILE A 142 14.72 5.10 4.10
N PRO A 143 14.42 5.16 5.41
CA PRO A 143 15.38 4.79 6.45
C PRO A 143 15.83 3.34 6.30
N GLU A 144 17.10 3.06 6.61
CA GLU A 144 17.73 1.77 6.34
C GLU A 144 16.98 0.58 6.97
N GLY A 145 16.58 0.71 8.24
CA GLY A 145 15.86 -0.34 8.98
C GLY A 145 14.45 -0.67 8.46
N VAL A 146 13.91 0.12 7.53
CA VAL A 146 12.61 -0.13 6.89
C VAL A 146 12.71 -0.42 5.38
N ARG A 147 13.93 -0.64 4.86
CA ARG A 147 14.15 -0.94 3.42
C ARG A 147 13.67 -2.32 3.00
N THR A 148 13.34 -3.22 3.93
CA THR A 148 12.79 -4.55 3.62
C THR A 148 11.28 -4.53 3.35
N PHE A 149 10.69 -3.34 3.18
CA PHE A 149 9.28 -3.16 2.85
C PHE A 149 8.82 -4.02 1.66
N LYS A 150 7.56 -4.46 1.74
CA LYS A 150 6.91 -5.23 0.67
C LYS A 150 6.23 -4.33 -0.36
N MET A 151 5.66 -3.20 0.08
CA MET A 151 5.03 -2.22 -0.80
C MET A 151 5.43 -0.79 -0.43
N LEU A 152 5.66 0.05 -1.42
CA LEU A 152 5.79 1.50 -1.29
C LEU A 152 4.74 2.17 -2.16
N THR A 153 4.01 3.12 -1.61
CA THR A 153 3.21 4.07 -2.39
C THR A 153 3.85 5.44 -2.35
N THR A 154 4.07 6.04 -3.52
CA THR A 154 4.77 7.32 -3.61
C THR A 154 4.24 8.19 -4.75
N SER A 155 4.31 9.51 -4.58
CA SER A 155 3.94 10.45 -5.65
C SER A 155 5.13 10.87 -6.50
N GLN A 156 6.32 10.34 -6.21
CA GLN A 156 7.54 10.66 -6.93
C GLN A 156 7.90 9.57 -7.92
N GLN A 157 8.64 9.95 -8.96
CA GLN A 157 9.30 8.97 -9.81
C GLN A 157 10.35 8.22 -8.98
N VAL A 158 10.51 6.93 -9.28
CA VAL A 158 11.53 6.09 -8.67
C VAL A 158 12.47 5.62 -9.76
N ASP A 159 13.72 6.08 -9.69
CA ASP A 159 14.78 5.57 -10.55
C ASP A 159 15.53 4.45 -9.82
N LEU A 160 15.22 3.21 -10.22
CA LEU A 160 15.86 2.01 -9.69
C LEU A 160 17.14 1.71 -10.46
N LYS A 161 18.19 1.33 -9.75
CA LYS A 161 19.41 0.79 -10.37
C LYS A 161 19.11 -0.54 -11.07
N SER A 162 19.94 -0.92 -12.04
CA SER A 162 19.73 -2.14 -12.86
C SER A 162 19.50 -3.40 -12.03
N GLN A 163 20.23 -3.58 -10.94
CA GLN A 163 20.08 -4.71 -10.01
C GLN A 163 18.78 -4.64 -9.18
N GLU A 164 18.30 -3.45 -8.84
CA GLU A 164 17.05 -3.31 -8.08
C GLU A 164 15.82 -3.55 -8.96
N ARG A 165 15.93 -3.30 -10.28
CA ARG A 165 14.85 -3.52 -11.25
C ARG A 165 14.48 -5.00 -11.39
N THR A 166 15.40 -5.92 -11.13
CA THR A 166 15.07 -7.35 -11.13
C THR A 166 14.25 -7.74 -9.90
N ASP A 167 14.34 -6.96 -8.81
CA ASP A 167 13.79 -7.27 -7.49
C ASP A 167 12.61 -6.38 -7.09
N ALA A 168 12.12 -5.54 -8.00
CA ALA A 168 10.98 -4.66 -7.75
C ALA A 168 10.00 -4.60 -8.92
N TYR A 169 8.72 -4.49 -8.59
CA TYR A 169 7.64 -4.19 -9.53
C TYR A 169 7.26 -2.72 -9.41
N CYS A 170 7.38 -1.97 -10.50
CA CYS A 170 6.95 -0.59 -10.57
C CYS A 170 5.60 -0.51 -11.28
N CYS A 171 4.56 -0.13 -10.55
CA CYS A 171 3.21 0.08 -11.07
C CYS A 171 2.89 1.57 -11.06
N LEU A 172 2.23 2.05 -12.11
CA LEU A 172 1.67 3.40 -12.15
C LEU A 172 0.17 3.30 -11.90
N LEU A 173 -0.32 3.93 -10.83
CA LEU A 173 -1.75 4.05 -10.59
C LEU A 173 -2.30 5.08 -11.59
N PRO A 174 -3.26 4.70 -12.46
CA PRO A 174 -3.79 5.62 -13.45
C PRO A 174 -4.53 6.77 -12.77
N CYS A 175 -4.83 7.83 -13.51
CA CYS A 175 -5.73 8.89 -13.07
C CYS A 175 -7.08 8.82 -13.80
N TRP A 176 -8.16 9.19 -13.11
CA TRP A 176 -9.43 9.40 -13.78
C TRP A 176 -9.31 10.67 -14.62
N SER A 177 -9.77 10.62 -15.87
CA SER A 177 -10.04 11.87 -16.56
C SER A 177 -11.20 12.58 -15.86
N LYS A 178 -11.21 13.91 -15.87
CA LYS A 178 -12.32 14.70 -15.31
C LYS A 178 -13.65 14.31 -15.98
N GLN A 179 -13.63 14.03 -17.29
CA GLN A 179 -14.80 13.64 -18.06
C GLN A 179 -15.36 12.30 -17.60
N ASP A 180 -14.52 11.30 -17.34
CA ASP A 180 -14.97 9.98 -16.88
C ASP A 180 -15.56 10.07 -15.46
N LEU A 181 -14.93 10.86 -14.58
CA LEU A 181 -15.45 11.16 -13.24
C LEU A 181 -16.82 11.83 -13.29
N CYS A 182 -17.00 12.83 -14.16
CA CYS A 182 -18.29 13.50 -14.36
C CYS A 182 -19.33 12.53 -14.91
N SER A 183 -18.97 11.71 -15.91
CA SER A 183 -19.87 10.73 -16.52
C SER A 183 -20.33 9.69 -15.50
N MET A 184 -19.43 9.19 -14.66
CA MET A 184 -19.78 8.31 -13.54
C MET A 184 -20.70 9.01 -12.53
N GLY A 185 -20.39 10.25 -12.16
CA GLY A 185 -21.21 11.05 -11.26
C GLY A 185 -22.64 11.22 -11.75
N ILE A 186 -22.83 11.50 -13.05
CA ILE A 186 -24.14 11.58 -13.69
C ILE A 186 -24.83 10.21 -13.69
N LEU A 187 -24.13 9.16 -14.11
CA LEU A 187 -24.72 7.82 -14.25
C LEU A 187 -25.20 7.24 -12.90
N ILE A 188 -24.37 7.38 -11.86
CA ILE A 188 -24.58 6.69 -10.58
C ILE A 188 -25.33 7.58 -9.60
N TYR A 189 -24.95 8.86 -9.50
CA TYR A 189 -25.47 9.77 -8.48
C TYR A 189 -26.44 10.82 -9.02
N LYS A 190 -26.69 10.84 -10.34
CA LYS A 190 -27.61 11.78 -11.00
C LYS A 190 -27.33 13.24 -10.64
N PHE A 191 -26.05 13.63 -10.56
CA PHE A 191 -25.70 15.03 -10.40
C PHE A 191 -26.29 15.84 -11.56
N ALA A 192 -26.99 16.94 -11.25
CA ALA A 192 -27.42 17.90 -12.26
C ALA A 192 -26.19 18.62 -12.82
N THR A 193 -26.19 18.84 -14.15
CA THR A 193 -25.20 19.67 -14.86
C THR A 193 -25.26 21.12 -14.42
#